data_AF-A0A2W5P473-F1
#
_entry.id   AF-A0A2W5P473-F1
#
_cell.length_a   1.000
_cell.length_b   1.000
_cell.length_c   1.000
_cell.angle_alpha   90.00
_cell.angle_beta   90.00
_cell.angle_gamma   90.00
#
_symmetry.space_group_name_H-M   'P 1'
#
loop_
_entity.id
_entity.type
_entity.pdbx_description
1 polymer ?
#
loop_
_entity_poly.entity_id
_entity_poly.type
_entity_poly.pdbx_seq_one_letter_code
_entity_poly.pdbx_strand_id
1 'polypeptide(L)'
;MIELGASFLENRFLHTRERAWIEAIERSVASAYAKDIPPMALLSMISASDRAALNVLMAGVARDDERLPRLVDTLMRLSALEGEITVAIYAVYSAHSAQTARDRLALEFRDGIAATVEETTREGHSLRAQASGASSSARGMLGKTSEVAAAAEQSAVAMRDAASTAAGLIRAIEDARAEVEVAADIATRAASQAGDAVSVSSALSDHAKSIESILGLIRDIAGQTNLLALNATIEAAR
;
A
#
# COMPACT_ATOMS: atom_id res chain seq x y z
N MET A 1 47.05 55.75 13.83
CA MET A 1 46.59 55.55 15.23
C MET A 1 46.83 56.81 16.06
N ILE A 2 48.08 57.27 16.19
CA ILE A 2 48.41 58.48 16.96
C ILE A 2 47.78 59.75 16.37
N GLU A 3 47.88 59.97 15.06
CA GLU A 3 47.26 61.14 14.39
C GLU A 3 45.73 61.18 14.52
N LEU A 4 45.07 60.02 14.48
CA LEU A 4 43.62 59.94 14.65
C LEU A 4 43.21 60.30 16.09
N GLY A 5 43.99 59.87 17.08
CA GLY A 5 43.81 60.26 18.47
C GLY A 5 44.10 61.75 18.71
N ALA A 6 45.13 62.30 18.08
CA ALA A 6 45.43 63.73 18.16
C ALA A 6 44.30 64.59 17.57
N SER A 7 43.81 64.23 16.38
CA SER A 7 42.66 64.90 15.75
C SER A 7 41.37 64.75 16.57
N PHE A 8 41.15 63.60 17.20
CA PHE A 8 40.03 63.43 18.12
C PHE A 8 40.11 64.40 19.30
N LEU A 9 41.27 64.48 19.97
CA LEU A 9 41.49 65.38 21.10
C LEU A 9 41.42 66.85 20.71
N GLU A 10 41.94 67.22 19.54
CA GLU A 10 41.82 68.56 18.96
C GLU A 10 40.35 68.94 18.76
N ASN A 11 39.57 68.07 18.10
CA ASN A 11 38.15 68.30 17.91
C ASN A 11 37.38 68.37 19.23
N ARG A 12 37.74 67.50 20.17
CA ARG A 12 37.15 67.43 21.52
C ARG A 12 37.35 68.73 22.30
N PHE A 13 38.53 69.34 22.27
CA PHE A 13 38.83 70.51 23.11
C PHE A 13 38.71 71.85 22.40
N LEU A 14 38.91 71.91 21.08
CA LEU A 14 38.98 73.16 20.31
C LEU A 14 37.79 73.35 19.35
N HIS A 15 37.14 72.27 18.90
CA HIS A 15 36.09 72.31 17.87
C HIS A 15 34.75 71.69 18.33
N THR A 16 34.35 71.94 19.57
CA THR A 16 33.15 71.35 20.20
C THR A 16 31.81 71.72 19.55
N ARG A 17 31.78 72.73 18.69
CA ARG A 17 30.57 73.16 17.95
C ARG A 17 30.42 72.47 16.60
N GLU A 18 31.46 71.78 16.15
CA GLU A 18 31.50 71.09 14.87
C GLU A 18 31.08 69.62 15.01
N ARG A 19 30.63 69.01 13.91
CA ARG A 19 30.18 67.61 13.92
C ARG A 19 31.32 66.60 13.98
N ALA A 20 32.54 67.01 13.63
CA ALA A 20 33.69 66.11 13.50
C ALA A 20 33.99 65.30 14.77
N TRP A 21 33.79 65.91 15.95
CA TRP A 21 33.94 65.24 17.23
C TRP A 21 32.89 64.13 17.43
N ILE A 22 31.61 64.44 17.19
CA ILE A 22 30.49 63.49 17.32
C ILE A 22 30.64 62.34 16.30
N GLU A 23 31.00 62.64 15.05
CA GLU A 23 31.23 61.64 14.02
C GLU A 23 32.41 60.71 14.37
N ALA A 24 33.43 61.22 15.07
CA ALA A 24 34.53 60.39 15.55
C ALA A 24 34.09 59.46 16.70
N ILE A 25 33.21 59.93 17.60
CA ILE A 25 32.56 59.09 18.62
C ILE A 25 31.73 58.01 17.93
N GLU A 26 30.90 58.38 16.95
CA GLU A 26 30.08 57.44 16.17
C GLU A 26 30.92 56.34 15.53
N ARG A 27 31.99 56.70 14.80
CA ARG A 27 32.91 55.71 14.20
C ARG A 27 33.53 54.76 15.23
N SER A 28 33.88 55.30 16.40
CA SER A 28 34.48 54.52 17.49
C SER A 28 33.46 53.55 18.10
N VAL A 29 32.23 54.02 18.35
CA VAL A 29 31.12 53.20 18.83
C VAL A 29 30.75 52.13 17.80
N ALA A 30 30.66 52.47 16.52
CA ALA A 30 30.36 51.53 15.45
C ALA A 30 31.42 50.43 15.35
N SER A 31 32.71 50.80 15.38
CA SER A 31 33.80 49.81 15.38
C SER A 31 33.83 48.95 16.64
N ALA A 32 33.46 49.50 17.80
CA ALA A 32 33.42 48.78 19.06
C ALA A 32 32.25 47.79 19.09
N TYR A 33 31.06 48.24 18.68
CA TYR A 33 29.88 47.40 18.55
C TYR A 33 30.12 46.24 17.58
N ALA A 34 30.73 46.50 16.42
CA ALA A 34 31.10 45.45 15.45
C ALA A 34 32.12 44.43 15.96
N LYS A 35 32.81 44.71 17.07
CA LYS A 35 33.81 43.84 17.71
C LYS A 35 33.32 43.29 19.07
N ASP A 36 32.02 43.43 19.36
CA ASP A 36 31.39 43.02 20.63
C ASP A 36 32.06 43.65 21.86
N ILE A 37 32.62 44.85 21.71
CA ILE A 37 33.21 45.60 22.81
C ILE A 37 32.08 46.28 23.59
N PRO A 38 31.92 45.98 24.90
CA PRO A 38 30.82 46.51 25.69
C PRO A 38 30.95 48.03 25.89
N PRO A 39 29.83 48.75 26.08
CA PRO A 39 29.85 50.21 26.25
C PRO A 39 30.68 50.64 27.46
N MET A 40 30.75 49.79 28.50
CA MET A 40 31.59 50.03 29.67
C MET A 40 33.09 50.09 29.34
N ALA A 41 33.56 49.36 28.33
CA ALA A 41 34.95 49.45 27.89
C ALA A 41 35.23 50.80 27.20
N LEU A 42 34.27 51.32 26.42
CA LEU A 42 34.36 52.66 25.82
C LEU A 42 34.39 53.74 26.90
N LEU A 43 33.50 53.68 27.89
CA LEU A 43 33.46 54.62 29.01
C LEU A 43 34.74 54.59 29.87
N SER A 44 35.36 53.41 30.01
CA SER A 44 36.65 53.26 30.69
C SER A 44 37.77 53.99 29.92
N MET A 45 37.78 53.90 28.59
CA MET A 45 38.75 54.64 27.76
C MET A 45 38.55 56.16 27.86
N ILE A 46 37.29 56.63 27.87
CA ILE A 46 36.96 58.04 28.08
C ILE A 46 37.50 58.49 29.44
N SER A 47 37.20 57.75 30.51
CA SER A 47 37.68 58.04 31.87
C SER A 47 39.22 58.10 31.96
N ALA A 48 39.92 57.23 31.22
CA ALA A 48 41.38 57.26 31.15
C ALA A 48 41.91 58.51 30.41
N SER A 49 41.27 58.88 29.30
CA SER A 49 41.56 60.12 28.56
C SER A 49 41.34 61.35 29.43
N ASP A 50 40.26 61.37 30.23
CA ASP A 50 39.90 62.50 31.08
C ASP A 50 40.88 62.70 32.22
N ARG A 51 41.34 61.60 32.82
CA ARG A 51 42.41 61.64 33.82
C ARG A 51 43.68 62.24 33.25
N ALA A 52 44.04 61.87 32.02
CA ALA A 52 45.21 62.44 31.35
C ALA A 52 45.01 63.95 31.08
N ALA A 53 43.84 64.35 30.59
CA ALA A 53 43.51 65.75 30.34
C ALA A 53 43.53 66.60 31.63
N LEU A 54 42.98 66.08 32.74
CA LEU A 54 42.99 66.75 34.04
C LEU A 54 44.43 66.93 34.56
N ASN A 55 45.28 65.92 34.42
CA ASN A 55 46.69 66.03 34.81
C ASN A 55 47.42 67.13 34.03
N VAL A 56 47.18 67.23 32.71
CA VAL A 56 47.75 68.30 31.87
C VAL A 56 47.22 69.67 32.30
N LEU A 57 45.91 69.79 32.54
CA LEU A 57 45.29 71.03 33.02
C LEU A 57 45.89 71.49 34.35
N MET A 58 46.04 70.58 35.31
CA MET A 58 46.61 70.87 36.63
C MET A 58 48.09 71.22 36.60
N ALA A 59 48.84 70.73 35.60
CA ALA A 59 50.25 71.09 35.42
C ALA A 59 50.42 72.45 34.72
N GLY A 60 49.48 72.83 33.84
CA GLY A 60 49.55 74.04 33.03
C GLY A 60 48.92 75.29 33.64
N VAL A 61 48.14 75.15 34.72
CA VAL A 61 47.41 76.26 35.37
C VAL A 61 47.83 76.36 36.83
N ALA A 62 48.18 77.57 37.30
CA ALA A 62 48.56 77.80 38.68
C ALA A 62 47.40 77.50 39.64
N ARG A 63 47.71 76.99 40.84
CA ARG A 63 46.69 76.53 41.80
C ARG A 63 45.81 77.66 42.36
N ASP A 64 46.31 78.89 42.31
CA ASP A 64 45.66 80.13 42.72
C ASP A 64 44.95 80.85 41.57
N ASP A 65 45.00 80.33 40.35
CA ASP A 65 44.31 80.92 39.20
C ASP A 65 42.78 80.77 39.38
N GLU A 66 42.07 81.90 39.41
CA GLU A 66 40.61 81.96 39.55
C GLU A 66 39.86 81.20 38.44
N ARG A 67 40.50 80.93 37.30
CA ARG A 67 39.91 80.16 36.19
C ARG A 67 39.95 78.66 36.41
N LEU A 68 40.82 78.15 37.30
CA LEU A 68 41.03 76.70 37.49
C LEU A 68 39.72 75.95 37.82
N PRO A 69 38.85 76.41 38.75
CA PRO A 69 37.58 75.73 39.03
C PRO A 69 36.67 75.66 37.80
N ARG A 70 36.63 76.72 36.99
CA ARG A 70 35.81 76.79 35.78
C ARG A 70 36.34 75.85 34.67
N LEU A 71 37.65 75.72 34.55
CA LEU A 71 38.27 74.82 33.58
C LEU A 71 38.03 73.35 33.95
N VAL A 72 38.13 73.01 35.25
CA VAL A 72 37.81 71.66 35.75
C VAL A 72 36.32 71.33 35.53
N ASP A 73 35.42 72.24 35.88
CA ASP A 73 33.97 72.07 35.61
C ASP A 73 33.68 71.87 34.12
N THR A 74 34.33 72.65 33.24
CA THR A 74 34.18 72.51 31.78
C THR A 74 34.66 71.15 31.28
N LEU A 75 35.80 70.66 31.78
CA LEU A 75 36.33 69.33 31.43
C LEU A 75 35.38 68.21 31.88
N MET A 76 34.84 68.31 33.10
CA MET A 76 33.87 67.33 33.62
C MET A 76 32.58 67.31 32.81
N ARG A 77 32.06 68.49 32.40
CA ARG A 77 30.88 68.59 31.54
C ARG A 77 31.11 67.98 30.16
N LEU A 78 32.29 68.21 29.58
CA LEU A 78 32.66 67.65 28.28
C LEU A 78 32.79 66.12 28.34
N SER A 79 33.38 65.59 29.41
CA SER A 79 33.43 64.15 29.70
C SER A 79 32.05 63.52 29.82
N ALA A 80 31.15 64.15 30.60
CA ALA A 80 29.78 63.68 30.76
C ALA A 80 29.05 63.63 29.41
N LEU A 81 29.18 64.69 28.59
CA LEU A 81 28.58 64.74 27.26
C LEU A 81 29.12 63.65 26.33
N GLU A 82 30.44 63.41 26.33
CA GLU A 82 31.04 62.34 25.54
C GLU A 82 30.52 60.96 25.95
N GLY A 83 30.39 60.73 27.26
CA GLY A 83 29.81 59.50 27.81
C GLY A 83 28.36 59.31 27.39
N GLU A 84 27.53 60.36 27.50
CA GLU A 84 26.13 60.33 27.07
C GLU A 84 25.98 60.03 25.58
N ILE A 85 26.75 60.71 24.71
CA ILE A 85 26.74 60.48 23.26
C ILE A 85 27.17 59.03 22.95
N THR A 86 28.24 58.57 23.59
CA THR A 86 28.76 57.20 23.40
C THR A 86 27.71 56.15 23.72
N VAL A 87 27.04 56.29 24.87
CA VAL A 87 25.99 55.35 25.30
C VAL A 87 24.76 55.45 24.42
N ALA A 88 24.33 56.65 24.04
CA ALA A 88 23.17 56.87 23.19
C ALA A 88 23.36 56.22 21.81
N ILE A 89 24.50 56.44 21.16
CA ILE A 89 24.81 55.82 19.85
C ILE A 89 24.86 54.30 19.99
N TYR A 90 25.52 53.78 21.04
CA TYR A 90 25.61 52.34 21.25
C TYR A 90 24.22 51.69 21.44
N ALA A 91 23.34 52.36 22.18
CA ALA A 91 21.97 51.90 22.38
C ALA A 91 21.18 51.84 21.07
N VAL A 92 21.35 52.82 20.18
CA VAL A 92 20.72 52.82 18.84
C VAL A 92 21.21 51.63 18.01
N TYR A 93 22.52 51.37 17.96
CA TYR A 93 23.07 50.20 17.27
C TYR A 93 22.51 48.88 17.82
N SER A 94 22.47 48.75 19.15
CA SER A 94 21.93 47.57 19.82
C SER A 94 20.45 47.34 19.49
N ALA A 95 19.63 48.40 19.58
CA ALA A 95 18.21 48.33 19.28
C ALA A 95 17.94 48.00 17.80
N HIS A 96 18.68 48.61 16.88
CA HIS A 96 18.57 48.34 15.45
C HIS A 96 18.95 46.90 15.10
N SER A 97 20.07 46.40 15.64
CA SER A 97 20.49 45.02 15.44
C SER A 97 19.46 44.02 15.98
N ALA A 98 18.95 44.26 17.19
CA ALA A 98 17.90 43.43 17.79
C ALA A 98 16.59 43.47 16.99
N GLN A 99 16.24 44.60 16.38
CA GLN A 99 15.08 44.70 15.51
C GLN A 99 15.27 43.90 14.23
N THR A 100 16.39 44.10 13.52
CA THR A 100 16.71 43.37 12.30
C THR A 100 16.78 41.85 12.53
N ALA A 101 17.32 41.42 13.66
CA ALA A 101 17.34 40.00 14.03
C ALA A 101 15.93 39.43 14.25
N ARG A 102 15.04 40.18 14.92
CA ARG A 102 13.64 39.80 15.12
C ARG A 102 12.88 39.74 13.80
N ASP A 103 13.07 40.73 12.93
CA ASP A 103 12.41 40.78 11.62
C ASP A 103 12.86 39.59 10.74
N ARG A 104 14.17 39.28 10.72
CA ARG A 104 14.69 38.10 10.02
C ARG A 104 14.06 36.80 10.54
N LEU A 105 14.03 36.61 11.85
CA LEU A 105 13.42 35.41 12.45
C LEU A 105 11.91 35.34 12.16
N ALA A 106 11.20 36.46 12.15
CA ALA A 106 9.79 36.51 11.81
C ALA A 106 9.53 36.15 10.33
N LEU A 107 10.39 36.59 9.41
CA LEU A 107 10.35 36.19 8.00
C LEU A 107 10.60 34.68 7.85
N GLU A 108 11.69 34.17 8.42
CA GLU A 108 12.05 32.74 8.37
C GLU A 108 10.94 31.85 8.96
N PHE A 109 10.37 32.27 10.10
CA PHE A 109 9.28 31.56 10.74
C PHE A 109 8.01 31.52 9.88
N ARG A 110 7.60 32.66 9.30
CA ARG A 110 6.41 32.73 8.44
C ARG A 110 6.58 31.88 7.20
N ASP A 111 7.74 31.96 6.55
CA ASP A 111 8.02 31.22 5.33
C ASP A 111 8.11 29.70 5.61
N GLY A 112 8.69 29.32 6.75
CA GLY A 112 8.72 27.93 7.23
C GLY A 112 7.32 27.37 7.55
N ILE A 113 6.46 28.16 8.19
CA ILE A 113 5.05 27.76 8.42
C ILE A 113 4.31 27.61 7.10
N ALA A 114 4.44 28.57 6.18
CA ALA A 114 3.76 28.51 4.89
C ALA A 114 4.14 27.24 4.12
N ALA A 115 5.44 26.92 4.04
CA ALA A 115 5.92 25.70 3.41
C ALA A 115 5.37 24.43 4.09
N THR A 116 5.39 24.38 5.42
CA THR A 116 4.88 23.22 6.19
C THR A 116 3.38 23.01 5.98
N VAL A 117 2.60 24.09 5.96
CA VAL A 117 1.14 24.03 5.72
C VAL A 117 0.84 23.58 4.30
N GLU A 118 1.58 24.07 3.31
CA GLU A 118 1.42 23.67 1.91
C GLU A 118 1.76 22.18 1.71
N GLU A 119 2.86 21.71 2.29
CA GLU A 119 3.22 20.30 2.31
C GLU A 119 2.15 19.43 2.97
N THR A 120 1.71 19.79 4.17
CA THR A 120 0.68 19.04 4.90
C THR A 120 -0.64 19.00 4.11
N THR A 121 -0.99 20.09 3.44
CA THR A 121 -2.20 20.16 2.60
C THR A 121 -2.10 19.22 1.40
N ARG A 122 -0.95 19.21 0.72
CA ARG A 122 -0.65 18.31 -0.40
C ARG A 122 -0.70 16.84 0.02
N GLU A 123 -0.10 16.50 1.15
CA GLU A 123 -0.17 15.15 1.73
C GLU A 123 -1.60 14.75 2.07
N GLY A 124 -2.38 15.66 2.66
CA GLY A 124 -3.80 15.45 2.95
C GLY A 124 -4.64 15.19 1.70
N HIS A 125 -4.36 15.88 0.58
CA HIS A 125 -5.01 15.58 -0.70
C HIS A 125 -4.64 14.20 -1.24
N SER A 126 -3.36 13.83 -1.18
CA SER A 126 -2.89 12.51 -1.60
C SER A 126 -3.54 11.39 -0.79
N LEU A 127 -3.58 11.53 0.54
CA LEU A 127 -4.20 10.55 1.43
C LEU A 127 -5.71 10.39 1.14
N ARG A 128 -6.43 11.50 0.90
CA ARG A 128 -7.86 11.43 0.50
C ARG A 128 -8.04 10.68 -0.82
N ALA A 129 -7.19 10.92 -1.81
CA ALA A 129 -7.24 10.21 -3.08
C ALA A 129 -6.99 8.71 -2.91
N GLN A 130 -5.99 8.34 -2.11
CA GLN A 130 -5.68 6.94 -1.78
C GLN A 130 -6.84 6.25 -1.05
N ALA A 131 -7.41 6.92 -0.04
CA ALA A 131 -8.56 6.38 0.72
C ALA A 131 -9.80 6.18 -0.19
N SER A 132 -10.06 7.13 -1.10
CA SER A 132 -11.14 7.00 -2.09
C SER A 132 -10.89 5.82 -3.04
N GLY A 133 -9.65 5.66 -3.52
CA GLY A 133 -9.24 4.54 -4.35
C GLY A 133 -9.42 3.20 -3.63
N ALA A 134 -8.95 3.10 -2.38
CA ALA A 134 -9.11 1.90 -1.55
C ALA A 134 -10.58 1.56 -1.31
N SER A 135 -11.44 2.55 -1.04
CA SER A 135 -12.88 2.36 -0.88
C SER A 135 -13.55 1.85 -2.17
N SER A 136 -13.14 2.38 -3.32
CA SER A 136 -13.61 1.90 -4.63
C SER A 136 -13.20 0.44 -4.86
N SER A 137 -11.93 0.11 -4.62
CA SER A 137 -11.41 -1.25 -4.76
C SER A 137 -12.11 -2.23 -3.82
N ALA A 138 -12.34 -1.85 -2.56
CA ALA A 138 -13.08 -2.66 -1.60
C ALA A 138 -14.52 -2.95 -2.06
N ARG A 139 -15.23 -1.93 -2.59
CA ARG A 139 -16.56 -2.12 -3.17
C ARG A 139 -16.53 -3.05 -4.40
N GLY A 140 -15.54 -2.91 -5.26
CA GLY A 140 -15.33 -3.80 -6.40
C GLY A 140 -15.09 -5.24 -5.97
N MET A 141 -14.25 -5.46 -4.95
CA MET A 141 -14.00 -6.80 -4.39
C MET A 141 -15.27 -7.41 -3.81
N LEU A 142 -16.06 -6.65 -3.04
CA LEU A 142 -17.33 -7.13 -2.49
C LEU A 142 -18.29 -7.59 -3.60
N GLY A 143 -18.41 -6.81 -4.68
CA GLY A 143 -19.21 -7.20 -5.84
C GLY A 143 -18.73 -8.51 -6.48
N LYS A 144 -17.41 -8.66 -6.67
CA LYS A 144 -16.81 -9.90 -7.20
C LYS A 144 -17.00 -11.09 -6.26
N THR A 145 -16.88 -10.88 -4.95
CA THR A 145 -17.16 -11.93 -3.95
C THR A 145 -18.61 -12.38 -4.01
N SER A 146 -19.57 -11.46 -4.19
CA SER A 146 -20.98 -11.81 -4.39
C SER A 146 -21.21 -12.60 -5.68
N GLU A 147 -20.57 -12.22 -6.80
CA GLU A 147 -20.63 -13.00 -8.05
C GLU A 147 -20.09 -14.42 -7.86
N VAL A 148 -18.95 -14.57 -7.18
CA VAL A 148 -18.34 -15.87 -6.88
C VAL A 148 -19.24 -16.72 -5.98
N ALA A 149 -19.85 -16.11 -4.96
CA ALA A 149 -20.78 -16.81 -4.08
C ALA A 149 -22.00 -17.33 -4.85
N ALA A 150 -22.58 -16.51 -5.73
CA ALA A 150 -23.70 -16.92 -6.58
C ALA A 150 -23.31 -18.06 -7.54
N ALA A 151 -22.13 -17.98 -8.16
CA ALA A 151 -21.61 -19.05 -9.02
C ALA A 151 -21.40 -20.36 -8.24
N ALA A 152 -20.86 -20.27 -7.02
CA ALA A 152 -20.67 -21.44 -6.15
C ALA A 152 -22.01 -22.09 -5.75
N GLU A 153 -23.03 -21.29 -5.44
CA GLU A 153 -24.39 -21.80 -5.18
C GLU A 153 -24.97 -22.52 -6.39
N GLN A 154 -24.84 -21.96 -7.59
CA GLN A 154 -25.27 -22.60 -8.83
C GLN A 154 -24.54 -23.91 -9.10
N SER A 155 -23.22 -23.95 -8.90
CA SER A 155 -22.45 -25.20 -9.00
C SER A 155 -22.91 -26.26 -8.00
N ALA A 156 -23.20 -25.86 -6.75
CA ALA A 156 -23.70 -26.78 -5.73
C ALA A 156 -25.09 -27.35 -6.07
N VAL A 157 -25.95 -26.57 -6.73
CA VAL A 157 -27.23 -27.08 -7.27
C VAL A 157 -26.98 -28.08 -8.39
N ALA A 158 -26.16 -27.72 -9.39
CA ALA A 158 -25.84 -28.62 -10.51
C ALA A 158 -25.22 -29.95 -10.04
N MET A 159 -24.35 -29.91 -9.02
CA MET A 159 -23.80 -31.12 -8.42
C MET A 159 -24.85 -31.99 -7.73
N ARG A 160 -25.86 -31.39 -7.08
CA ARG A 160 -26.97 -32.14 -6.48
C ARG A 160 -27.84 -32.81 -7.54
N ASP A 161 -28.11 -32.14 -8.64
CA ASP A 161 -28.86 -32.70 -9.77
C ASP A 161 -28.10 -33.84 -10.44
N ALA A 162 -26.79 -33.68 -10.63
CA ALA A 162 -25.91 -34.73 -11.16
C ALA A 162 -25.89 -35.96 -10.24
N ALA A 163 -25.79 -35.76 -8.92
CA ALA A 163 -25.85 -36.84 -7.94
C ALA A 163 -27.22 -37.58 -7.97
N SER A 164 -28.32 -36.84 -8.09
CA SER A 164 -29.67 -37.42 -8.23
C SER A 164 -29.79 -38.24 -9.52
N THR A 165 -29.28 -37.72 -10.63
CA THR A 165 -29.25 -38.43 -11.92
C THR A 165 -28.43 -39.71 -11.84
N ALA A 166 -27.24 -39.65 -11.22
CA ALA A 166 -26.40 -40.82 -11.00
C ALA A 166 -27.11 -41.89 -10.14
N ALA A 167 -27.81 -41.48 -9.08
CA ALA A 167 -28.61 -42.40 -8.27
C ALA A 167 -29.76 -43.04 -9.07
N GLY A 168 -30.40 -42.29 -9.96
CA GLY A 168 -31.41 -42.81 -10.89
C GLY A 168 -30.85 -43.84 -11.87
N LEU A 169 -29.66 -43.56 -12.43
CA LEU A 169 -28.96 -44.48 -13.33
C LEU A 169 -28.56 -45.78 -12.63
N ILE A 170 -28.12 -45.72 -11.36
CA ILE A 170 -27.80 -46.92 -10.58
C ILE A 170 -29.04 -47.82 -10.45
N ARG A 171 -30.21 -47.25 -10.13
CA ARG A 171 -31.47 -48.02 -10.06
C ARG A 171 -31.84 -48.63 -11.41
N ALA A 172 -31.74 -47.86 -12.50
CA ALA A 172 -32.01 -48.38 -13.84
C ALA A 172 -31.09 -49.55 -14.24
N ILE A 173 -29.82 -49.53 -13.77
CA ILE A 173 -28.87 -50.63 -13.97
C ILE A 173 -29.27 -51.86 -13.14
N GLU A 174 -29.76 -51.67 -11.90
CA GLU A 174 -30.27 -52.76 -11.06
C GLU A 174 -31.51 -53.41 -11.69
N ASP A 175 -32.46 -52.62 -12.20
CA ASP A 175 -33.65 -53.11 -12.90
C ASP A 175 -33.27 -53.88 -14.17
N ALA A 176 -32.36 -53.33 -14.99
CA ALA A 176 -31.87 -53.99 -16.20
C ALA A 176 -31.15 -55.31 -15.89
N ARG A 177 -30.39 -55.39 -14.78
CA ARG A 177 -29.79 -56.64 -14.32
C ARG A 177 -30.86 -57.69 -14.01
N ALA A 178 -31.90 -57.31 -13.28
CA ALA A 178 -33.00 -58.23 -12.96
C ALA A 178 -33.73 -58.72 -14.22
N GLU A 179 -33.99 -57.84 -15.20
CA GLU A 179 -34.59 -58.23 -16.49
C GLU A 179 -33.70 -59.21 -17.27
N VAL A 180 -32.39 -58.98 -17.28
CA VAL A 180 -31.43 -59.89 -17.94
C VAL A 180 -31.40 -61.26 -17.25
N GLU A 181 -31.46 -61.33 -15.92
CA GLU A 181 -31.56 -62.60 -15.19
C GLU A 181 -32.84 -63.37 -15.55
N VAL A 182 -33.98 -62.69 -15.64
CA VAL A 182 -35.25 -63.30 -16.07
C VAL A 182 -35.16 -63.80 -17.52
N ALA A 183 -34.60 -63.01 -18.43
CA ALA A 183 -34.42 -63.41 -19.82
C ALA A 183 -33.50 -64.65 -19.95
N ALA A 184 -32.44 -64.72 -19.14
CA ALA A 184 -31.54 -65.87 -19.09
C ALA A 184 -32.24 -67.15 -18.58
N ASP A 185 -33.11 -67.03 -17.56
CA ASP A 185 -33.93 -68.16 -17.09
C ASP A 185 -34.90 -68.66 -18.18
N ILE A 186 -35.59 -67.74 -18.85
CA ILE A 186 -36.50 -68.08 -19.97
C ILE A 186 -35.72 -68.78 -21.09
N ALA A 187 -34.56 -68.26 -21.49
CA ALA A 187 -33.72 -68.86 -22.52
C ALA A 187 -33.27 -70.29 -22.12
N THR A 188 -32.91 -70.48 -20.86
CA THR A 188 -32.53 -71.80 -20.31
C THR A 188 -33.70 -72.78 -20.37
N ARG A 189 -34.89 -72.35 -19.97
CA ARG A 189 -36.11 -73.17 -20.05
C ARG A 189 -36.50 -73.49 -21.49
N ALA A 190 -36.40 -72.53 -22.40
CA ALA A 190 -36.66 -72.73 -23.82
C ALA A 190 -35.68 -73.73 -24.46
N ALA A 191 -34.39 -73.66 -24.09
CA ALA A 191 -33.38 -74.62 -24.53
C ALA A 191 -33.69 -76.04 -24.03
N SER A 192 -34.10 -76.18 -22.76
CA SER A 192 -34.57 -77.47 -22.21
C SER A 192 -35.76 -78.02 -22.99
N GLN A 193 -36.78 -77.20 -23.23
CA GLN A 193 -37.99 -77.59 -23.96
C GLN A 193 -37.68 -78.00 -25.41
N ALA A 194 -36.74 -77.30 -26.07
CA ALA A 194 -36.27 -77.67 -27.41
C ALA A 194 -35.54 -79.01 -27.39
N GLY A 195 -34.74 -79.29 -26.35
CA GLY A 195 -34.11 -80.59 -26.12
C GLY A 195 -35.14 -81.72 -26.00
N ASP A 196 -36.21 -81.51 -25.22
CA ASP A 196 -37.31 -82.47 -25.09
C ASP A 196 -38.02 -82.71 -26.44
N ALA A 197 -38.28 -81.65 -27.20
CA ALA A 197 -38.91 -81.76 -28.52
C ALA A 197 -38.05 -82.56 -29.52
N VAL A 198 -36.72 -82.38 -29.49
CA VAL A 198 -35.78 -83.18 -30.29
C VAL A 198 -35.84 -84.66 -29.88
N SER A 199 -35.89 -84.96 -28.58
CA SER A 199 -36.05 -86.33 -28.07
C SER A 199 -37.34 -86.98 -28.57
N VAL A 200 -38.46 -86.27 -28.48
CA VAL A 200 -39.77 -86.74 -28.98
C VAL A 200 -39.73 -86.96 -30.50
N SER A 201 -39.13 -86.04 -31.26
CA SER A 201 -39.00 -86.19 -32.72
C SER A 201 -38.12 -87.39 -33.09
N SER A 202 -37.08 -87.69 -32.31
CA SER A 202 -36.24 -88.88 -32.49
C SER A 202 -37.05 -90.16 -32.24
N ALA A 203 -37.81 -90.22 -31.13
CA ALA A 203 -38.66 -91.35 -30.83
C ALA A 203 -39.75 -91.57 -31.90
N LEU A 204 -40.34 -90.49 -32.42
CA LEU A 204 -41.31 -90.57 -33.52
C LEU A 204 -40.68 -91.11 -34.81
N SER A 205 -39.46 -90.67 -35.14
CA SER A 205 -38.69 -91.19 -36.28
C SER A 205 -38.41 -92.69 -36.11
N ASP A 206 -38.06 -93.15 -34.91
CA ASP A 206 -37.81 -94.57 -34.65
C ASP A 206 -39.11 -95.40 -34.73
N HIS A 207 -40.23 -94.87 -34.25
CA HIS A 207 -41.55 -95.48 -34.46
C HIS A 207 -41.93 -95.55 -35.94
N ALA A 208 -41.66 -94.50 -36.73
CA ALA A 208 -41.93 -94.51 -38.17
C ALA A 208 -41.10 -95.60 -38.89
N LYS A 209 -39.81 -95.76 -38.55
CA LYS A 209 -38.97 -96.87 -39.07
C LYS A 209 -39.53 -98.24 -38.69
N SER A 210 -40.03 -98.40 -37.46
CA SER A 210 -40.67 -99.65 -37.04
C SER A 210 -41.94 -99.94 -37.85
N ILE A 211 -42.77 -98.92 -38.13
CA ILE A 211 -43.95 -99.05 -39.00
C ILE A 211 -43.52 -99.44 -40.43
N GLU A 212 -42.47 -98.82 -40.97
CA GLU A 212 -41.94 -99.16 -42.30
C GLU A 212 -41.47 -100.62 -42.35
N SER A 213 -40.82 -101.11 -41.30
CA SER A 213 -40.45 -102.52 -41.16
C SER A 213 -41.67 -103.45 -41.14
N ILE A 214 -42.75 -103.07 -40.44
CA ILE A 214 -44.01 -103.83 -40.40
C ILE A 214 -44.68 -103.83 -41.78
N LEU A 215 -44.73 -102.68 -42.46
CA LEU A 215 -45.27 -102.58 -43.82
C LEU A 215 -44.46 -103.41 -44.82
N GLY A 216 -43.14 -103.48 -44.66
CA GLY A 216 -42.26 -104.39 -45.40
C GLY A 216 -42.70 -105.85 -45.21
N LEU A 217 -42.84 -106.29 -43.95
CA LEU A 217 -43.33 -107.63 -43.63
C LEU A 217 -44.74 -107.90 -44.20
N ILE A 218 -45.65 -106.91 -44.15
CA ILE A 218 -46.99 -107.04 -44.74
C ILE A 218 -46.90 -107.21 -46.27
N ARG A 219 -46.02 -106.47 -46.95
CA ARG A 219 -45.79 -106.66 -48.40
C ARG A 219 -45.24 -108.04 -48.70
N ASP A 220 -44.34 -108.55 -47.88
CA ASP A 220 -43.78 -109.90 -48.03
C ASP A 220 -44.86 -110.97 -47.82
N ILE A 221 -45.69 -110.84 -46.78
CA ILE A 221 -46.84 -111.73 -46.54
C ILE A 221 -47.85 -111.65 -47.68
N ALA A 222 -48.18 -110.45 -48.17
CA ALA A 222 -49.09 -110.27 -49.30
C ALA A 222 -48.51 -110.90 -50.58
N GLY A 223 -47.20 -110.78 -50.81
CA GLY A 223 -46.50 -111.46 -51.89
C GLY A 223 -46.58 -112.98 -51.75
N GLN A 224 -46.32 -113.52 -50.56
CA GLN A 224 -46.50 -114.95 -50.25
C GLN A 224 -47.95 -115.41 -50.43
N THR A 225 -48.92 -114.59 -50.01
CA THR A 225 -50.36 -114.89 -50.14
C THR A 225 -50.78 -114.88 -51.60
N ASN A 226 -50.29 -113.93 -52.40
CA ASN A 226 -50.51 -113.88 -53.84
C ASN A 226 -49.91 -115.10 -54.55
N LEU A 227 -48.70 -115.53 -54.15
CA LEU A 227 -48.09 -116.77 -54.64
C LEU A 227 -48.89 -118.02 -54.23
N LEU A 228 -49.36 -118.08 -52.99
CA LEU A 228 -50.25 -119.15 -52.50
C LEU A 228 -51.57 -119.19 -53.28
N ALA A 229 -52.20 -118.04 -53.49
CA ALA A 229 -53.43 -117.91 -54.26
C ALA A 229 -53.23 -118.29 -55.73
N LEU A 230 -52.11 -117.90 -56.34
CA LEU A 230 -51.75 -118.30 -57.70
C LEU A 230 -51.54 -119.82 -57.79
N ASN A 231 -50.78 -120.41 -56.86
CA ASN A 231 -50.59 -121.86 -56.80
C ASN A 231 -51.91 -122.61 -56.59
N ALA A 232 -52.80 -122.09 -55.75
CA ALA A 232 -54.13 -122.66 -55.55
C ALA A 232 -55.01 -122.55 -56.81
N THR A 233 -54.90 -121.46 -57.57
CA THR A 233 -55.63 -121.28 -58.85
C THR A 233 -55.11 -122.23 -59.92
N ILE A 234 -53.79 -122.47 -59.97
CA ILE A 234 -53.17 -123.48 -60.84
C ILE A 234 -53.65 -124.88 -60.46
N GLU A 235 -53.69 -125.22 -59.17
CA GLU A 235 -54.12 -126.55 -58.71
C GLU A 235 -55.64 -126.77 -58.89
N ALA A 236 -56.46 -125.73 -58.76
CA ALA A 236 -57.90 -125.80 -59.05
C ALA A 236 -58.22 -125.95 -60.56
N ALA A 237 -57.28 -125.58 -61.44
CA ALA A 237 -57.38 -125.76 -62.88
C ALA A 237 -56.82 -127.12 -63.37
N ARG A 238 -56.31 -127.94 -62.45
CA ARG A 238 -55.72 -129.25 -62.69
C ARG A 238 -56.69 -130.38 -62.35
#